data_AF-A0A9N8ZL12-F1
#
_entry.id   AF-A0A9N8ZL12-F1
#
_cell.length_a   1.000
_cell.length_b   1.000
_cell.length_c   1.000
_cell.angle_alpha   90.00
_cell.angle_beta   90.00
_cell.angle_gamma   90.00
#
_symmetry.space_group_name_H-M   'P 1'
#
loop_
_entity.id
_entity.type
_entity.pdbx_description
1 polymer ?
#
loop_
_entity_poly.entity_id
_entity_poly.type
_entity_poly.pdbx_seq_one_letter_code
_entity_poly.pdbx_strand_id
1 'polypeptide(L)'
;MVQLINNFSLACVESHQDEKAHLMCVCDFRINEIECTESHLLRTGSWILIPYTSFIAVTSIWFLWYRIYCKKQSLLFPPSRDRGIIRPRPHDTFHLVTVSFCLLHIVRLLLLINNAYPNSRWAEILDDLPRQTSFAFSVLYLVGIIYSIPTLEPTTMHYSERFIPNKFLIDIGAFLLIIGPYIVNTSISYMIGYYADLEEIPTVSIKLFTTKYLIWVFWLTTYLSSLLYFWHKLFSLLKYHMRELQNRPRDDLTLQLKYESLKVAAINLSTVVMVFAFLGFTFILVYFIFGLSYKSMTHDPTTNVIYFFILNFVEPICLQIAQFIIVFNAVKPTRNAAPFSKKLSLKRSTSMKSHGIQTTTYVHLSEKSPSKKPIPEMQLSSQATNNDDDQFPSTPFTPYITGYQLEREHGDTLPFGNVEEFIPDEIPTEHLKTHHRRDSSVGDASIASTTYFSIIQSLHSRNNSLQSFQSLNSKRISKRLSSQLLNSVPASEVDSESGRRRSKRTSHPLHLRNLPKEESLRESASILELNIQIYV
;
A
#
# COMPACT_ATOMS: atom_id res chain seq x y z
N MET A 1 28.97 11.75 20.71
CA MET A 1 28.69 11.13 19.40
C MET A 1 30.02 10.85 18.75
N VAL A 2 30.17 9.69 18.11
CA VAL A 2 31.45 9.24 17.55
C VAL A 2 31.41 9.51 16.05
N GLN A 3 32.38 10.25 15.52
CA GLN A 3 32.53 10.37 14.08
C GLN A 3 32.95 9.01 13.54
N LEU A 4 32.21 8.50 12.55
CA LEU A 4 32.49 7.24 11.87
C LEU A 4 33.65 7.47 10.89
N ILE A 5 34.87 7.48 11.41
CA ILE A 5 36.11 7.59 10.64
C ILE A 5 36.76 6.20 10.65
N ASN A 6 36.16 5.25 9.93
CA ASN A 6 36.74 3.93 9.72
C ASN A 6 36.96 3.68 8.23
N ASN A 7 37.83 2.74 7.89
CA ASN A 7 38.14 2.39 6.49
C ASN A 7 36.94 1.89 5.69
N PHE A 8 35.80 1.66 6.35
CA PHE A 8 34.54 1.27 5.73
C PHE A 8 33.71 2.48 5.29
N SER A 9 33.62 3.52 6.12
CA SER A 9 32.87 4.76 5.83
C SER A 9 33.64 5.74 4.95
N LEU A 10 34.97 5.65 4.97
CA LEU A 10 35.88 6.53 4.26
C LEU A 10 36.95 5.71 3.53
N ALA A 11 36.98 5.80 2.21
CA ALA A 11 38.00 5.17 1.39
C ALA A 11 39.01 6.23 0.92
N CYS A 12 40.22 6.20 1.47
CA CYS A 12 41.28 7.14 1.12
C CYS A 12 42.33 6.49 0.22
N VAL A 13 42.71 7.18 -0.85
CA VAL A 13 43.79 6.80 -1.76
C VAL A 13 44.82 7.92 -1.79
N GLU A 14 46.08 7.57 -1.62
CA GLU A 14 47.18 8.52 -1.74
C GLU A 14 47.41 8.83 -3.23
N SER A 15 47.24 10.10 -3.61
CA SER A 15 47.49 10.55 -4.98
C SER A 15 48.85 11.22 -5.07
N HIS A 16 49.72 10.70 -5.95
CA HIS A 16 51.07 11.23 -6.22
C HIS A 16 51.11 12.15 -7.44
N GLN A 17 50.01 12.82 -7.80
CA GLN A 17 49.95 13.66 -9.00
C GLN A 17 50.71 14.99 -8.89
N ASP A 18 50.99 15.46 -7.67
CA ASP A 18 51.84 16.63 -7.40
C ASP A 18 52.96 16.26 -6.42
N GLU A 19 54.08 16.99 -6.40
CA GLU A 19 55.25 16.75 -5.50
C GLU A 19 54.89 16.71 -3.98
N LYS A 20 53.64 16.98 -3.62
CA LYS A 20 53.06 16.79 -2.29
C LYS A 20 52.02 15.68 -2.36
N ALA A 21 52.24 14.61 -1.60
CA ALA A 21 51.24 13.56 -1.42
C ALA A 21 49.94 14.17 -0.85
N HIS A 22 48.87 14.14 -1.63
CA HIS A 22 47.53 14.54 -1.20
C HIS A 22 46.67 13.29 -1.05
N LEU A 23 46.12 13.09 0.15
CA LEU A 23 45.19 12.00 0.43
C LEU A 23 43.81 12.36 -0.11
N MET A 24 43.33 11.66 -1.15
CA MET A 24 41.98 11.83 -1.68
C MET A 24 41.07 10.80 -1.04
N CYS A 25 40.05 11.27 -0.31
CA CYS A 25 39.08 10.40 0.35
C CYS A 25 37.69 10.53 -0.30
N VAL A 26 37.05 9.38 -0.49
CA VAL A 26 35.67 9.21 -0.99
C VAL A 26 34.82 8.67 0.15
N CYS A 27 33.66 9.28 0.41
CA CYS A 27 32.75 8.83 1.46
C CYS A 27 31.76 7.79 0.93
N ASP A 28 31.31 6.86 1.76
CA ASP A 28 30.02 6.20 1.50
C ASP A 28 28.88 7.13 1.89
N PHE A 29 28.23 7.75 0.89
CA PHE A 29 27.15 8.74 1.08
C PHE A 29 25.98 8.22 1.93
N ARG A 30 25.84 6.89 2.11
CA ARG A 30 24.75 6.29 2.89
C ARG A 30 24.94 6.49 4.38
N ILE A 31 26.20 6.52 4.84
CA ILE A 31 26.56 6.48 6.26
C ILE A 31 27.44 7.65 6.70
N ASN A 32 28.19 8.28 5.79
CA ASN A 32 29.03 9.44 6.09
C ASN A 32 29.04 10.45 4.92
N GLU A 33 28.99 11.75 5.23
CA GLU A 33 29.07 12.85 4.24
C GLU A 33 30.18 13.86 4.57
N ILE A 34 30.96 13.64 5.64
CA ILE A 34 31.99 14.57 6.11
C ILE A 34 33.39 14.07 5.74
N GLU A 35 34.33 14.99 5.53
CA GLU A 35 35.76 14.70 5.27
C GLU A 35 36.08 14.00 3.93
N CYS A 36 35.17 14.10 2.94
CA CYS A 36 35.43 13.71 1.56
C CYS A 36 35.37 14.86 0.57
N THR A 37 35.92 14.63 -0.62
CA THR A 37 36.00 15.60 -1.72
C THR A 37 34.62 16.12 -2.14
N GLU A 38 33.62 15.24 -2.14
CA GLU A 38 32.24 15.50 -2.53
C GLU A 38 31.32 15.93 -1.38
N SER A 39 31.86 16.10 -0.16
CA SER A 39 31.10 16.41 1.06
C SER A 39 30.15 17.61 0.90
N HIS A 40 30.61 18.69 0.27
CA HIS A 40 29.79 19.88 0.04
C HIS A 40 28.55 19.56 -0.81
N LEU A 41 28.70 18.74 -1.85
CA LEU A 41 27.61 18.39 -2.76
C LEU A 41 26.60 17.45 -2.08
N LEU A 42 27.09 16.38 -1.43
CA LEU A 42 26.24 15.42 -0.73
C LEU A 42 25.42 16.11 0.36
N ARG A 43 26.07 16.90 1.21
CA ARG A 43 25.43 17.62 2.30
C ARG A 43 24.43 18.66 1.82
N THR A 44 24.75 19.39 0.75
CA THR A 44 23.81 20.34 0.12
C THR A 44 22.58 19.61 -0.43
N GLY A 45 22.79 18.46 -1.09
CA GLY A 45 21.71 17.61 -1.59
C GLY A 45 20.79 17.14 -0.46
N SER A 46 21.36 16.64 0.63
CA SER A 46 20.62 16.17 1.81
C SER A 46 19.82 17.31 2.48
N TRP A 47 20.38 18.52 2.56
CA TRP A 47 19.67 19.71 3.05
C TRP A 47 18.50 20.14 2.15
N ILE A 48 18.62 20.02 0.83
CA ILE A 48 17.52 20.32 -0.11
C ILE A 48 16.42 19.25 0.00
N LEU A 49 16.80 18.00 0.23
CA LEU A 49 15.89 16.88 0.24
C LEU A 49 14.97 16.86 1.46
N ILE A 50 15.41 17.36 2.61
CA ILE A 50 14.59 17.48 3.84
C ILE A 50 13.31 18.33 3.62
N PRO A 51 13.37 19.61 3.21
CA PRO A 51 12.17 20.41 2.98
C PRO A 51 11.33 19.86 1.82
N TYR A 52 11.97 19.31 0.79
CA TYR A 52 11.27 18.73 -0.35
C TYR A 52 10.42 17.49 0.05
N THR A 53 11.01 16.54 0.76
CA THR A 53 10.29 15.35 1.27
C THR A 53 9.27 15.71 2.35
N SER A 54 9.52 16.75 3.15
CA SER A 54 8.55 17.28 4.12
C SER A 54 7.30 17.81 3.42
N PHE A 55 7.46 18.55 2.32
CA PHE A 55 6.34 19.03 1.51
C PHE A 55 5.50 17.89 0.93
N ILE A 56 6.16 16.84 0.42
CA ILE A 56 5.49 15.63 -0.10
C ILE A 56 4.72 14.91 1.03
N ALA A 57 5.33 14.77 2.21
CA ALA A 57 4.67 14.16 3.37
C ALA A 57 3.43 14.95 3.81
N VAL A 58 3.54 16.28 3.96
CA VAL A 58 2.43 17.16 4.39
C VAL A 58 1.26 17.08 3.42
N THR A 59 1.53 17.17 2.11
CA THR A 59 0.48 17.09 1.09
C THR A 59 -0.22 15.71 1.09
N SER A 60 0.52 14.64 1.40
CA SER A 60 -0.03 13.28 1.46
C SER A 60 -0.87 13.07 2.74
N ILE A 61 -0.40 13.57 3.88
CA ILE A 61 -1.14 13.59 5.16
C ILE A 61 -2.43 14.40 5.01
N TRP A 62 -2.37 15.59 4.41
CA TRP A 62 -3.54 16.44 4.18
C TRP A 62 -4.61 15.71 3.36
N PHE A 63 -4.19 15.00 2.31
CA PHE A 63 -5.10 14.27 1.46
C PHE A 63 -5.72 13.05 2.18
N LEU A 64 -4.93 12.30 2.94
CA LEU A 64 -5.45 11.21 3.80
C LEU A 64 -6.45 11.74 4.83
N TRP A 65 -6.11 12.85 5.51
CA TRP A 65 -6.99 13.50 6.47
C TRP A 65 -8.32 13.92 5.83
N TYR A 66 -8.27 14.57 4.67
CA TYR A 66 -9.46 14.96 3.93
C TYR A 66 -10.37 13.76 3.57
N ARG A 67 -9.79 12.63 3.15
CA ARG A 67 -10.57 11.43 2.80
C ARG A 67 -11.17 10.74 4.03
N ILE A 68 -10.38 10.59 5.08
CA ILE A 68 -10.83 9.89 6.30
C ILE A 68 -11.87 10.73 7.05
N TYR A 69 -11.57 12.00 7.32
CA TYR A 69 -12.42 12.84 8.17
C TYR A 69 -13.53 13.56 7.39
N CYS A 70 -13.20 14.23 6.27
CA CYS A 70 -14.19 15.03 5.55
C CYS A 70 -15.11 14.16 4.67
N LYS A 71 -14.57 13.11 4.03
CA LYS A 71 -15.36 12.17 3.22
C LYS A 71 -15.88 10.96 3.99
N LYS A 72 -15.47 10.77 5.26
CA LYS A 72 -15.84 9.61 6.09
C LYS A 72 -15.51 8.26 5.41
N GLN A 73 -14.49 8.23 4.57
CA GLN A 73 -14.05 7.01 3.90
C GLN A 73 -13.12 6.24 4.84
N SER A 74 -13.42 4.96 5.08
CA SER A 74 -12.51 4.07 5.81
C SER A 74 -11.31 3.72 4.94
N LEU A 75 -10.11 3.76 5.53
CA LEU A 75 -8.83 3.36 4.92
C LEU A 75 -8.82 1.89 4.47
N LEU A 76 -9.61 1.06 5.17
CA LEU A 76 -9.85 -0.33 4.82
C LEU A 76 -11.25 -0.48 4.20
N PHE A 77 -11.37 -1.40 3.24
CA PHE A 77 -12.66 -1.83 2.72
C PHE A 77 -13.50 -2.51 3.82
N PRO A 78 -14.84 -2.40 3.74
CA PRO A 78 -15.71 -3.07 4.67
C PRO A 78 -15.54 -4.60 4.60
N PRO A 79 -15.82 -5.31 5.69
CA PRO A 79 -15.76 -6.76 5.71
C PRO A 79 -16.65 -7.40 4.63
N SER A 80 -16.10 -8.34 3.87
CA SER A 80 -16.82 -9.17 2.89
C SER A 80 -16.32 -10.61 2.95
N ARG A 81 -17.16 -11.57 2.56
CA ARG A 81 -16.84 -13.01 2.54
C ARG A 81 -15.68 -13.34 1.58
N ASP A 82 -15.55 -12.53 0.52
CA ASP A 82 -14.61 -12.75 -0.58
C ASP A 82 -13.26 -12.06 -0.37
N ARG A 83 -13.06 -11.37 0.76
CA ARG A 83 -11.85 -10.61 1.08
C ARG A 83 -11.17 -11.13 2.35
N GLY A 84 -9.85 -11.07 2.39
CA GLY A 84 -9.02 -11.44 3.55
C GLY A 84 -9.12 -10.45 4.71
N ILE A 85 -8.18 -10.57 5.65
CA ILE A 85 -8.12 -9.72 6.85
C ILE A 85 -7.69 -8.30 6.47
N ILE A 86 -6.63 -8.20 5.68
CA ILE A 86 -6.02 -6.92 5.27
C ILE A 86 -6.69 -6.44 3.99
N ARG A 87 -7.41 -5.31 4.04
CA ARG A 87 -8.23 -4.85 2.90
C ARG A 87 -8.01 -3.38 2.57
N PRO A 88 -6.80 -2.98 2.23
CA PRO A 88 -6.49 -1.57 2.12
C PRO A 88 -7.03 -1.02 0.79
N ARG A 89 -7.54 0.21 0.80
CA ARG A 89 -7.91 0.89 -0.45
C ARG A 89 -6.62 1.28 -1.19
N PRO A 90 -6.43 0.91 -2.46
CA PRO A 90 -5.17 1.18 -3.16
C PRO A 90 -4.74 2.65 -3.07
N HIS A 91 -5.68 3.56 -3.28
CA HIS A 91 -5.40 4.99 -3.27
C HIS A 91 -4.96 5.53 -1.89
N ASP A 92 -5.58 5.05 -0.80
CA ASP A 92 -5.16 5.46 0.56
C ASP A 92 -3.81 4.83 0.91
N THR A 93 -3.58 3.61 0.43
CA THR A 93 -2.33 2.90 0.63
C THR A 93 -1.17 3.60 -0.06
N PHE A 94 -1.36 4.12 -1.27
CA PHE A 94 -0.36 4.92 -1.96
C PHE A 94 0.10 6.11 -1.11
N HIS A 95 -0.84 6.89 -0.55
CA HIS A 95 -0.49 8.00 0.32
C HIS A 95 0.22 7.55 1.59
N LEU A 96 -0.15 6.39 2.13
CA LEU A 96 0.49 5.80 3.30
C LEU A 96 1.93 5.36 3.00
N VAL A 97 2.20 4.77 1.82
CA VAL A 97 3.55 4.53 1.30
C VAL A 97 4.34 5.84 1.27
N THR A 98 3.78 6.88 0.65
CA THR A 98 4.43 8.19 0.54
C THR A 98 4.76 8.81 1.90
N VAL A 99 3.81 8.82 2.85
CA VAL A 99 4.03 9.40 4.18
C VAL A 99 5.09 8.62 4.95
N SER A 100 4.98 7.30 5.00
CA SER A 100 5.92 6.47 5.75
C SER A 100 7.34 6.56 5.20
N PHE A 101 7.51 6.51 3.87
CA PHE A 101 8.79 6.72 3.22
C PHE A 101 9.36 8.10 3.53
N CYS A 102 8.62 9.18 3.27
CA CYS A 102 9.13 10.53 3.45
C CYS A 102 9.50 10.83 4.92
N LEU A 103 8.68 10.42 5.90
CA LEU A 103 8.98 10.65 7.31
C LEU A 103 10.24 9.91 7.75
N LEU A 104 10.38 8.63 7.42
CA LEU A 104 11.57 7.85 7.76
C LEU A 104 12.81 8.36 7.02
N HIS A 105 12.64 8.79 5.77
CA HIS A 105 13.72 9.36 4.98
C HIS A 105 14.22 10.69 5.57
N ILE A 106 13.33 11.56 6.06
CA ILE A 106 13.70 12.79 6.79
C ILE A 106 14.49 12.43 8.06
N VAL A 107 14.02 11.45 8.85
CA VAL A 107 14.74 11.01 10.06
C VAL A 107 16.14 10.52 9.72
N ARG A 108 16.28 9.68 8.69
CA ARG A 108 17.58 9.20 8.19
C ARG A 108 18.50 10.37 7.80
N LEU A 109 18.01 11.31 6.99
CA LEU A 109 18.81 12.47 6.54
C LEU A 109 19.24 13.36 7.71
N LEU A 110 18.37 13.59 8.69
CA LEU A 110 18.71 14.36 9.88
C LEU A 110 19.79 13.66 10.72
N LEU A 111 19.74 12.32 10.84
CA LEU A 111 20.77 11.57 11.54
C LEU A 111 22.11 11.60 10.79
N LEU A 112 22.08 11.47 9.45
CA LEU A 112 23.25 11.53 8.59
C LEU A 112 23.94 12.91 8.63
N ILE A 113 23.21 14.00 8.38
CA ILE A 113 23.78 15.37 8.36
C ILE A 113 24.39 15.77 9.71
N ASN A 114 23.80 15.28 10.80
CA ASN A 114 24.27 15.58 12.16
C ASN A 114 25.33 14.59 12.67
N ASN A 115 25.75 13.61 11.86
CA ASN A 115 26.61 12.50 12.28
C ASN A 115 26.15 11.86 13.60
N ALA A 116 24.83 11.69 13.73
CA ALA A 116 24.21 11.26 14.97
C ALA A 116 24.14 9.72 15.10
N TYR A 117 24.70 8.98 14.15
CA TYR A 117 24.78 7.52 14.25
C TYR A 117 25.75 7.12 15.37
N PRO A 118 25.33 6.24 16.31
CA PRO A 118 26.20 5.81 17.39
C PRO A 118 27.31 4.83 16.95
N ASN A 119 27.08 4.05 15.89
CA ASN A 119 28.02 3.08 15.30
C ASN A 119 27.60 2.69 13.87
N SER A 120 28.43 1.94 13.14
CA SER A 120 28.13 1.51 11.77
C SER A 120 26.91 0.59 11.68
N ARG A 121 26.59 -0.17 12.73
CA ARG A 121 25.40 -1.06 12.78
C ARG A 121 24.10 -0.26 12.66
N TRP A 122 23.97 0.79 13.45
CA TRP A 122 22.77 1.62 13.42
C TRP A 122 22.68 2.43 12.13
N ALA A 123 23.82 2.86 11.57
CA ALA A 123 23.85 3.56 10.28
C ALA A 123 23.30 2.68 9.14
N GLU A 124 23.76 1.42 9.03
CA GLU A 124 23.28 0.49 7.99
C GLU A 124 21.80 0.10 8.17
N ILE A 125 21.34 -0.11 9.40
CA ILE A 125 19.93 -0.45 9.67
C ILE A 125 19.02 0.73 9.32
N LEU A 126 19.37 1.95 9.76
CA LEU A 126 18.56 3.14 9.55
C LEU A 126 18.61 3.63 8.10
N ASP A 127 19.68 3.34 7.37
CA ASP A 127 19.76 3.58 5.92
C ASP A 127 18.68 2.79 5.15
N ASP A 128 18.45 1.53 5.53
CA ASP A 128 17.49 0.64 4.86
C ASP A 128 16.05 0.83 5.30
N LEU A 129 15.82 1.35 6.51
CA LEU A 129 14.50 1.43 7.13
C LEU A 129 13.42 2.17 6.29
N PRO A 130 13.70 3.34 5.67
CA PRO A 130 12.71 4.03 4.83
C PRO A 130 12.24 3.15 3.67
N ARG A 131 13.17 2.44 3.02
CA ARG A 131 12.91 1.61 1.84
C ARG A 131 12.19 0.32 2.21
N GLN A 132 12.58 -0.33 3.31
CA GLN A 132 11.86 -1.50 3.85
C GLN A 132 10.39 -1.16 4.17
N THR A 133 10.17 0.00 4.80
CA THR A 133 8.82 0.44 5.16
C THR A 133 7.99 0.83 3.94
N SER A 134 8.58 1.56 2.99
CA SER A 134 7.97 1.89 1.70
C SER A 134 7.57 0.62 0.94
N PHE A 135 8.45 -0.38 0.89
CA PHE A 135 8.19 -1.67 0.27
C PHE A 135 7.04 -2.43 0.94
N ALA A 136 7.03 -2.51 2.28
CA ALA A 136 5.96 -3.16 3.03
C ALA A 136 4.57 -2.57 2.75
N PHE A 137 4.46 -1.23 2.74
CA PHE A 137 3.20 -0.59 2.38
C PHE A 137 2.86 -0.69 0.89
N SER A 138 3.86 -0.82 0.02
CA SER A 138 3.64 -1.09 -1.40
C SER A 138 3.06 -2.50 -1.63
N VAL A 139 3.43 -3.48 -0.81
CA VAL A 139 2.77 -4.80 -0.79
C VAL A 139 1.29 -4.68 -0.40
N LEU A 140 0.95 -3.82 0.56
CA LEU A 140 -0.47 -3.54 0.87
C LEU A 140 -1.21 -2.96 -0.34
N TYR A 141 -0.56 -2.12 -1.14
CA TYR A 141 -1.16 -1.57 -2.37
C TYR A 141 -1.48 -2.69 -3.37
N LEU A 142 -0.57 -3.64 -3.55
CA LEU A 142 -0.78 -4.86 -4.34
C LEU A 142 -1.95 -5.69 -3.82
N VAL A 143 -2.05 -5.90 -2.50
CA VAL A 143 -3.18 -6.61 -1.88
C VAL A 143 -4.51 -5.89 -2.17
N GLY A 144 -4.52 -4.55 -2.13
CA GLY A 144 -5.68 -3.74 -2.50
C GLY A 144 -6.11 -3.94 -3.96
N ILE A 145 -5.16 -4.09 -4.89
CA ILE A 145 -5.42 -4.43 -6.30
C ILE A 145 -6.05 -5.82 -6.40
N ILE A 146 -5.48 -6.82 -5.72
CA ILE A 146 -5.96 -8.20 -5.79
C ILE A 146 -7.41 -8.31 -5.28
N TYR A 147 -7.73 -7.67 -4.15
CA TYR A 147 -9.09 -7.67 -3.60
C TYR A 147 -10.10 -6.78 -4.34
N SER A 148 -9.62 -5.99 -5.31
CA SER A 148 -10.47 -5.23 -6.23
C SER A 148 -10.94 -6.05 -7.43
N ILE A 149 -10.29 -7.18 -7.75
CA ILE A 149 -10.61 -8.02 -8.91
C ILE A 149 -12.00 -8.68 -8.79
N PRO A 150 -12.32 -9.43 -7.71
CA PRO A 150 -13.59 -10.16 -7.64
C PRO A 150 -14.82 -9.24 -7.65
N THR A 151 -14.68 -8.01 -7.16
CA THR A 151 -15.76 -7.01 -7.20
C THR A 151 -16.07 -6.49 -8.59
N LEU A 152 -15.14 -6.62 -9.53
CA LEU A 152 -15.32 -6.23 -10.91
C LEU A 152 -15.61 -7.41 -11.82
N GLU A 153 -15.86 -8.62 -11.32
CA GLU A 153 -16.25 -9.72 -12.21
C GLU A 153 -17.76 -9.66 -12.48
N PRO A 154 -18.20 -9.72 -13.76
CA PRO A 154 -19.62 -9.72 -14.09
C PRO A 154 -20.36 -10.85 -13.36
N THR A 155 -21.59 -10.60 -12.92
CA THR A 155 -22.46 -11.65 -12.34
C THR A 155 -22.89 -12.68 -13.38
N THR A 156 -22.81 -12.33 -14.67
CA THR A 156 -23.16 -13.19 -15.80
C THR A 156 -22.07 -14.18 -16.19
N MET A 157 -20.83 -14.01 -15.67
CA MET A 157 -19.74 -14.94 -15.95
C MET A 157 -19.96 -16.23 -15.16
N HIS A 158 -19.80 -17.39 -15.79
CA HIS A 158 -19.99 -18.67 -15.12
C HIS A 158 -19.07 -18.77 -13.89
N TYR A 159 -19.61 -19.24 -12.76
CA TYR A 159 -18.87 -19.33 -11.49
C TYR A 159 -17.54 -20.10 -11.62
N SER A 160 -17.47 -21.08 -12.54
CA SER A 160 -16.27 -21.86 -12.83
C SER A 160 -15.13 -21.07 -13.49
N GLU A 161 -15.43 -19.95 -14.16
CA GLU A 161 -14.43 -19.09 -14.82
C GLU A 161 -14.02 -17.90 -13.95
N ARG A 162 -14.72 -17.70 -12.82
CA ARG A 162 -14.50 -16.58 -11.91
C ARG A 162 -13.18 -16.75 -11.18
N PHE A 163 -12.33 -15.73 -11.20
CA PHE A 163 -11.12 -15.74 -10.40
C PHE A 163 -11.46 -15.44 -8.94
N ILE A 164 -11.66 -16.50 -8.17
CA ILE A 164 -11.84 -16.41 -6.73
C ILE A 164 -10.48 -16.72 -6.10
N PRO A 165 -9.67 -15.71 -5.76
CA PRO A 165 -8.38 -15.99 -5.19
C PRO A 165 -8.56 -16.60 -3.80
N ASN A 166 -7.69 -17.55 -3.45
CA ASN A 166 -7.65 -18.08 -2.11
C ASN A 166 -7.18 -16.99 -1.15
N LYS A 167 -8.11 -16.46 -0.35
CA LYS A 167 -7.85 -15.36 0.60
C LYS A 167 -6.68 -15.65 1.55
N PHE A 168 -6.55 -16.90 2.01
CA PHE A 168 -5.47 -17.29 2.91
C PHE A 168 -4.11 -17.27 2.21
N LEU A 169 -4.06 -17.67 0.94
CA LEU A 169 -2.82 -17.64 0.16
C LEU A 169 -2.37 -16.20 -0.09
N ILE A 170 -3.31 -15.29 -0.40
CA ILE A 170 -2.98 -13.86 -0.55
C ILE A 170 -2.48 -13.28 0.77
N ASP A 171 -3.19 -13.50 1.87
CA ASP A 171 -2.80 -12.94 3.17
C ASP A 171 -1.42 -13.49 3.59
N ILE A 172 -1.18 -14.80 3.50
CA ILE A 172 0.12 -15.41 3.82
C ILE A 172 1.23 -14.87 2.90
N GLY A 173 0.98 -14.79 1.59
CA GLY A 173 1.95 -14.26 0.64
C GLY A 173 2.28 -12.79 0.91
N ALA A 174 1.28 -11.98 1.26
CA ALA A 174 1.47 -10.58 1.63
C ALA A 174 2.25 -10.44 2.94
N PHE A 175 1.92 -11.22 3.98
CA PHE A 175 2.68 -11.23 5.23
C PHE A 175 4.14 -11.64 5.01
N LEU A 176 4.39 -12.66 4.17
CA LEU A 176 5.74 -13.08 3.82
C LEU A 176 6.51 -11.99 3.09
N LEU A 177 5.89 -11.32 2.11
CA LEU A 177 6.50 -10.21 1.38
C LEU A 177 6.73 -8.98 2.27
N ILE A 178 5.88 -8.72 3.27
CA ILE A 178 6.06 -7.61 4.20
C ILE A 178 7.18 -7.91 5.19
N ILE A 179 7.11 -9.05 5.88
CA ILE A 179 7.98 -9.37 7.03
C ILE A 179 9.34 -9.90 6.55
N GLY A 180 9.38 -10.64 5.44
CA GLY A 180 10.59 -11.28 4.90
C GLY A 180 11.78 -10.33 4.75
N PRO A 181 11.64 -9.20 4.03
CA PRO A 181 12.71 -8.21 3.90
C PRO A 181 13.19 -7.65 5.23
N TYR A 182 12.31 -7.39 6.20
CA TYR A 182 12.72 -6.90 7.52
C TYR A 182 13.57 -7.91 8.27
N ILE A 183 13.18 -9.20 8.27
CA ILE A 183 13.94 -10.23 8.98
C ILE A 183 15.31 -10.42 8.32
N VAL A 184 15.34 -10.57 6.99
CA VAL A 184 16.56 -10.91 6.26
C VAL A 184 17.50 -9.71 6.17
N ASN A 185 17.03 -8.57 5.64
CA ASN A 185 17.92 -7.44 5.36
C ASN A 185 18.37 -6.74 6.64
N THR A 186 17.54 -6.60 7.68
CA THR A 186 17.98 -5.99 8.93
C THR A 186 19.05 -6.82 9.63
N SER A 187 18.92 -8.16 9.60
CA SER A 187 19.95 -9.05 10.14
C SER A 187 21.26 -8.90 9.38
N ILE A 188 21.21 -8.84 8.05
CA ILE A 188 22.42 -8.65 7.22
C ILE A 188 23.02 -7.25 7.44
N SER A 189 22.21 -6.19 7.50
CA SER A 189 22.67 -4.81 7.77
C SER A 189 23.33 -4.69 9.14
N TYR A 190 22.79 -5.37 10.16
CA TYR A 190 23.44 -5.48 11.47
C TYR A 190 24.83 -6.11 11.36
N MET A 191 24.94 -7.24 10.66
CA MET A 191 26.22 -7.95 10.49
C MET A 191 27.22 -7.13 9.65
N ILE A 192 26.77 -6.42 8.61
CA ILE A 192 27.62 -5.52 7.81
C ILE A 192 28.23 -4.46 8.72
N GLY A 193 27.41 -3.75 9.50
CA GLY A 193 27.91 -2.73 10.41
C GLY A 193 28.79 -3.31 11.51
N TYR A 194 28.50 -4.51 12.00
CA TYR A 194 29.32 -5.19 13.01
C TYR A 194 30.73 -5.49 12.48
N TYR A 195 30.83 -6.06 11.28
CA TYR A 195 32.13 -6.35 10.67
C TYR A 195 32.85 -5.09 10.16
N ALA A 196 32.11 -4.02 9.85
CA ALA A 196 32.69 -2.71 9.55
C ALA A 196 33.38 -2.09 10.78
N ASP A 197 32.81 -2.28 11.97
CA ASP A 197 33.40 -1.80 13.24
C ASP A 197 34.66 -2.58 13.63
N LEU A 198 34.84 -3.83 13.17
CA LEU A 198 35.93 -4.71 13.62
C LEU A 198 37.28 -4.52 12.90
N GLU A 199 37.37 -3.67 11.87
CA GLU A 199 38.55 -3.32 11.04
C GLU A 199 39.39 -4.45 10.41
N GLU A 200 39.44 -5.66 10.98
CA GLU A 200 40.32 -6.76 10.59
C GLU A 200 39.79 -7.58 9.40
N ILE A 201 38.49 -7.47 9.04
CA ILE A 201 37.86 -8.35 8.03
C ILE A 201 37.00 -7.58 7.00
N PRO A 202 37.56 -6.64 6.23
CA PRO A 202 36.82 -5.86 5.23
C PRO A 202 36.24 -6.72 4.09
N THR A 203 36.81 -7.90 3.84
CA THR A 203 36.33 -8.81 2.79
C THR A 203 34.96 -9.42 3.10
N VAL A 204 34.65 -9.65 4.39
CA VAL A 204 33.38 -10.24 4.80
C VAL A 204 32.26 -9.20 4.72
N SER A 205 32.50 -7.97 5.17
CA SER A 205 31.50 -6.89 5.07
C SER A 205 31.13 -6.60 3.62
N ILE A 206 32.11 -6.56 2.70
CA ILE A 206 31.86 -6.39 1.26
C ILE A 206 31.01 -7.54 0.68
N LYS A 207 31.29 -8.80 1.04
CA LYS A 207 30.48 -9.94 0.56
C LYS A 207 29.05 -9.90 1.10
N LEU A 208 28.86 -9.56 2.37
CA LEU A 208 27.55 -9.37 2.98
C LEU A 208 26.80 -8.22 2.31
N PHE A 209 27.51 -7.15 1.97
CA PHE A 209 26.97 -6.02 1.24
C PHE A 209 26.39 -6.41 -0.12
N THR A 210 27.20 -7.07 -0.96
CA THR A 210 26.73 -7.60 -2.25
C THR A 210 25.53 -8.53 -2.07
N THR A 211 25.58 -9.40 -1.06
CA THR A 211 24.49 -10.34 -0.75
C THR A 211 23.20 -9.59 -0.39
N LYS A 212 23.28 -8.53 0.42
CA LYS A 212 22.13 -7.67 0.81
C LYS A 212 21.41 -7.12 -0.44
N TYR A 213 22.17 -6.55 -1.37
CA TYR A 213 21.57 -5.95 -2.57
C TYR A 213 21.01 -6.99 -3.55
N LEU A 214 21.62 -8.17 -3.66
CA LEU A 214 21.06 -9.28 -4.45
C LEU A 214 19.74 -9.79 -3.85
N ILE A 215 19.64 -9.86 -2.52
CA ILE A 215 18.40 -10.21 -1.83
C ILE A 215 17.32 -9.15 -2.09
N TRP A 216 17.67 -7.86 -2.07
CA TRP A 216 16.76 -6.79 -2.48
C TRP A 216 16.26 -6.94 -3.92
N VAL A 217 17.14 -7.27 -4.86
CA VAL A 217 16.76 -7.55 -6.26
C VAL A 217 15.74 -8.69 -6.33
N PHE A 218 15.93 -9.76 -5.55
CA PHE A 218 14.98 -10.87 -5.48
C PHE A 218 13.59 -10.43 -4.97
N TRP A 219 13.54 -9.69 -3.86
CA TRP A 219 12.27 -9.20 -3.30
C TRP A 219 11.54 -8.23 -4.24
N LEU A 220 12.27 -7.26 -4.82
CA LEU A 220 11.71 -6.30 -5.77
C LEU A 220 11.19 -6.97 -7.03
N THR A 221 11.93 -7.94 -7.58
CA THR A 221 11.50 -8.69 -8.78
C THR A 221 10.23 -9.50 -8.51
N THR A 222 10.15 -10.13 -7.34
CA THR A 222 8.96 -10.90 -6.91
C THR A 222 7.74 -10.00 -6.75
N TYR A 223 7.91 -8.86 -6.08
CA TYR A 223 6.86 -7.86 -5.92
C TYR A 223 6.40 -7.27 -7.26
N LEU A 224 7.35 -6.81 -8.09
CA LEU A 224 7.06 -6.16 -9.36
C LEU A 224 6.35 -7.10 -10.33
N SER A 225 6.81 -8.35 -10.42
CA SER A 225 6.17 -9.38 -11.25
C SER A 225 4.73 -9.65 -10.80
N SER A 226 4.50 -9.74 -9.49
CA SER A 226 3.16 -9.89 -8.92
C SER A 226 2.26 -8.67 -9.21
N LEU A 227 2.80 -7.46 -9.02
CA LEU A 227 2.10 -6.20 -9.27
C LEU A 227 1.65 -6.08 -10.72
N LEU A 228 2.56 -6.28 -11.67
CA LEU A 228 2.26 -6.16 -13.10
C LEU A 228 1.27 -7.23 -13.57
N TYR A 229 1.39 -8.46 -13.07
CA TYR A 229 0.45 -9.55 -13.37
C TYR A 229 -0.98 -9.19 -12.94
N PHE A 230 -1.17 -8.83 -11.67
CA PHE A 230 -2.50 -8.53 -11.14
C PHE A 230 -3.05 -7.20 -11.67
N TRP A 231 -2.21 -6.20 -11.91
CA TRP A 231 -2.62 -4.97 -12.58
C TRP A 231 -3.13 -5.22 -14.00
N HIS A 232 -2.40 -5.98 -14.81
CA HIS A 232 -2.82 -6.28 -16.18
C HIS A 232 -4.20 -6.98 -16.19
N LYS A 233 -4.40 -7.93 -15.28
CA LYS A 233 -5.68 -8.62 -15.10
C LYS A 233 -6.80 -7.66 -14.69
N LEU A 234 -6.57 -6.83 -13.67
CA LEU A 234 -7.54 -5.84 -13.19
C LEU A 234 -7.89 -4.81 -14.27
N PHE A 235 -6.89 -4.31 -15.01
CA PHE A 235 -7.08 -3.33 -16.06
C PHE A 235 -7.86 -3.90 -17.25
N SER A 236 -7.61 -5.16 -17.62
CA SER A 236 -8.38 -5.86 -18.65
C SER A 236 -9.87 -5.95 -18.29
N LEU A 237 -10.18 -6.32 -17.05
CA LEU A 237 -11.56 -6.35 -16.53
C LEU A 237 -12.20 -4.97 -16.52
N LEU A 238 -11.45 -3.95 -16.10
CA LEU A 238 -11.92 -2.57 -16.08
C LEU A 238 -12.25 -2.08 -17.48
N LYS A 239 -11.40 -2.39 -18.46
CA LYS A 239 -11.61 -2.07 -19.89
C LYS A 239 -12.84 -2.79 -20.45
N TYR A 240 -13.08 -4.03 -20.05
CA TYR A 240 -14.29 -4.77 -20.41
C TYR A 240 -15.55 -4.05 -19.89
N HIS A 241 -15.59 -3.67 -18.61
CA HIS A 241 -16.72 -2.92 -18.04
C HIS A 241 -16.92 -1.54 -18.66
N MET A 242 -15.84 -0.83 -18.95
CA MET A 242 -15.91 0.45 -19.65
C MET A 242 -16.53 0.31 -21.03
N ARG A 243 -16.19 -0.75 -21.79
CA ARG A 243 -16.81 -1.05 -23.09
C ARG A 243 -18.28 -1.44 -22.96
N GLU A 244 -18.62 -2.24 -21.96
CA GLU A 244 -20.01 -2.63 -21.69
C GLU A 244 -20.88 -1.40 -21.37
N LEU A 245 -20.39 -0.49 -20.51
CA LEU A 245 -21.07 0.77 -20.22
C LEU A 245 -21.17 1.68 -21.46
N GLN A 246 -20.16 1.68 -22.33
CA GLN A 246 -20.14 2.47 -23.55
C GLN A 246 -21.15 1.96 -24.60
N ASN A 247 -21.43 0.66 -24.63
CA ASN A 247 -22.37 0.06 -25.56
C ASN A 247 -23.85 0.24 -25.17
N ARG A 248 -24.13 0.69 -23.94
CA ARG A 248 -25.49 0.99 -23.48
C ARG A 248 -26.00 2.31 -24.09
N PRO A 249 -27.31 2.44 -24.34
CA PRO A 249 -27.88 3.65 -24.94
C PRO A 249 -27.55 4.90 -24.11
N ARG A 250 -27.14 5.98 -24.79
CA ARG A 250 -26.60 7.22 -24.18
C ARG A 250 -27.61 8.08 -23.42
N ASP A 251 -28.88 7.70 -23.42
CA ASP A 251 -29.94 8.55 -22.88
C ASP A 251 -29.94 8.61 -21.34
N ASP A 252 -29.19 7.73 -20.67
CA ASP A 252 -29.06 7.72 -19.22
C ASP A 252 -27.80 8.49 -18.75
N LEU A 253 -28.02 9.72 -18.28
CA LEU A 253 -27.00 10.59 -17.67
C LEU A 253 -26.25 9.89 -16.52
N THR A 254 -26.92 9.00 -15.78
CA THR A 254 -26.29 8.29 -14.64
C THR A 254 -25.23 7.31 -15.11
N LEU A 255 -25.44 6.61 -16.23
CA LEU A 255 -24.46 5.71 -16.83
C LEU A 255 -23.25 6.48 -17.35
N GLN A 256 -23.47 7.67 -17.93
CA GLN A 256 -22.37 8.53 -18.39
C GLN A 256 -21.49 9.01 -17.22
N LEU A 257 -22.10 9.43 -16.11
CA LEU A 257 -21.37 9.83 -14.91
C LEU A 257 -20.56 8.66 -14.31
N LYS A 258 -21.16 7.46 -14.28
CA LYS A 258 -20.49 6.22 -13.83
C LYS A 258 -19.29 5.88 -14.71
N TYR A 259 -19.44 5.98 -16.03
CA TYR A 259 -18.35 5.73 -16.98
C TYR A 259 -17.19 6.71 -16.78
N GLU A 260 -17.45 8.01 -16.67
CA GLU A 260 -16.38 9.00 -16.45
C GLU A 260 -15.68 8.82 -15.10
N SER A 261 -16.43 8.52 -14.04
CA SER A 261 -15.87 8.18 -12.72
C SER A 261 -14.97 6.95 -12.78
N LEU A 262 -15.42 5.88 -13.43
CA LEU A 262 -14.66 4.64 -13.60
C LEU A 262 -13.37 4.87 -14.40
N LYS A 263 -13.45 5.69 -15.45
CA LYS A 263 -12.30 6.09 -16.27
C LYS A 263 -11.27 6.87 -15.47
N VAL A 264 -11.70 7.83 -14.63
CA VAL A 264 -10.78 8.58 -13.76
C VAL A 264 -10.10 7.65 -12.74
N ALA A 265 -10.86 6.76 -12.12
CA ALA A 265 -10.31 5.76 -11.20
C ALA A 265 -9.30 4.83 -11.89
N ALA A 266 -9.60 4.38 -13.12
CA ALA A 266 -8.69 3.58 -13.93
C ALA A 266 -7.36 4.29 -14.20
N ILE A 267 -7.43 5.57 -14.56
CA ILE A 267 -6.25 6.40 -14.85
C ILE A 267 -5.42 6.58 -13.57
N ASN A 268 -6.04 6.91 -12.44
CA ASN A 268 -5.34 7.08 -11.17
C ASN A 268 -4.63 5.80 -10.73
N LEU A 269 -5.33 4.67 -10.79
CA LEU A 269 -4.78 3.36 -10.44
C LEU A 269 -3.60 2.98 -11.34
N SER A 270 -3.77 3.13 -12.66
CA SER A 270 -2.69 2.83 -13.62
C SER A 270 -1.50 3.78 -13.45
N THR A 271 -1.73 5.06 -13.12
CA THR A 271 -0.64 6.02 -12.87
C THR A 271 0.26 5.53 -11.73
N VAL A 272 -0.32 5.12 -10.61
CA VAL A 272 0.47 4.61 -9.47
C VAL A 272 1.20 3.33 -9.82
N VAL A 273 0.56 2.39 -10.52
CA VAL A 273 1.23 1.16 -10.95
C VAL A 273 2.39 1.45 -11.91
N MET A 274 2.23 2.38 -12.85
CA MET A 274 3.31 2.78 -13.76
C MET A 274 4.48 3.40 -13.00
N VAL A 275 4.21 4.23 -11.98
CA VAL A 275 5.24 4.80 -11.12
C VAL A 275 5.96 3.72 -10.30
N PHE A 276 5.24 2.80 -9.66
CA PHE A 276 5.86 1.68 -8.95
C PHE A 276 6.62 0.73 -9.88
N ALA A 277 6.14 0.54 -11.11
CA ALA A 277 6.85 -0.26 -12.10
C ALA A 277 8.16 0.41 -12.52
N PHE A 278 8.12 1.71 -12.84
CA PHE A 278 9.31 2.50 -13.15
C PHE A 278 10.32 2.47 -12.01
N LEU A 279 9.90 2.80 -10.78
CA LEU A 279 10.76 2.75 -9.59
C LEU A 279 11.31 1.35 -9.35
N GLY A 280 10.47 0.31 -9.44
CA GLY A 280 10.88 -1.08 -9.27
C GLY A 280 11.97 -1.49 -10.26
N PHE A 281 11.79 -1.20 -11.56
CA PHE A 281 12.81 -1.48 -12.57
C PHE A 281 14.10 -0.69 -12.33
N THR A 282 14.00 0.61 -12.04
CA THR A 282 15.17 1.45 -11.74
C THR A 282 15.94 0.90 -10.55
N PHE A 283 15.28 0.59 -9.43
CA PHE A 283 15.95 0.07 -8.24
C PHE A 283 16.50 -1.35 -8.43
N ILE A 284 15.84 -2.23 -9.20
CA ILE A 284 16.40 -3.53 -9.55
C ILE A 284 17.73 -3.36 -10.29
N LEU A 285 17.79 -2.49 -11.30
CA LEU A 285 19.02 -2.23 -12.05
C LEU A 285 20.10 -1.60 -11.16
N VAL A 286 19.73 -0.58 -10.39
CA VAL A 286 20.64 0.14 -9.50
C VAL A 286 21.21 -0.80 -8.44
N TYR A 287 20.38 -1.60 -7.76
CA TYR A 287 20.86 -2.55 -6.74
C TYR A 287 21.69 -3.68 -7.31
N PHE A 288 21.36 -4.16 -8.50
CA PHE A 288 22.18 -5.16 -9.18
C PHE A 288 23.57 -4.61 -9.50
N ILE A 289 23.65 -3.43 -10.13
CA ILE A 289 24.94 -2.81 -10.49
C ILE A 289 25.70 -2.40 -9.23
N PHE A 290 25.04 -1.77 -8.26
CA PHE A 290 25.63 -1.31 -7.01
C PHE A 290 26.18 -2.48 -6.17
N GLY A 291 25.45 -3.59 -6.10
CA GLY A 291 25.90 -4.79 -5.41
C GLY A 291 27.13 -5.44 -6.05
N LEU A 292 27.22 -5.45 -7.38
CA LEU A 292 28.37 -6.02 -8.10
C LEU A 292 29.58 -5.08 -8.15
N SER A 293 29.34 -3.78 -8.28
CA SER A 293 30.36 -2.76 -8.52
C SER A 293 30.80 -2.02 -7.26
N TYR A 294 30.34 -2.42 -6.07
CA TYR A 294 30.61 -1.71 -4.81
C TYR A 294 32.10 -1.38 -4.61
N LYS A 295 32.99 -2.37 -4.82
CA LYS A 295 34.45 -2.18 -4.69
C LYS A 295 35.02 -1.16 -5.68
N SER A 296 34.45 -1.09 -6.89
CA SER A 296 34.88 -0.10 -7.88
C SER A 296 34.36 1.29 -7.54
N MET A 297 33.19 1.37 -6.89
CA MET A 297 32.49 2.61 -6.59
C MET A 297 33.13 3.40 -5.45
N THR A 298 33.65 2.71 -4.43
CA THR A 298 34.35 3.34 -3.30
C THR A 298 35.58 4.15 -3.72
N HIS A 299 36.02 4.03 -4.98
CA HIS A 299 37.17 4.77 -5.50
C HIS A 299 36.81 5.90 -6.48
N ASP A 300 35.57 5.99 -6.96
CA ASP A 300 35.17 7.04 -7.92
C ASP A 300 34.10 7.98 -7.34
N PRO A 301 34.45 9.25 -7.02
CA PRO A 301 33.52 10.22 -6.46
C PRO A 301 32.36 10.55 -7.40
N THR A 302 32.57 10.48 -8.73
CA THR A 302 31.52 10.81 -9.71
C THR A 302 30.40 9.78 -9.65
N THR A 303 30.78 8.50 -9.69
CA THR A 303 29.83 7.39 -9.57
C THR A 303 29.10 7.44 -8.24
N ASN A 304 29.80 7.76 -7.14
CA ASN A 304 29.22 7.93 -5.81
C ASN A 304 28.10 8.98 -5.78
N VAL A 305 28.35 10.17 -6.36
CA VAL A 305 27.36 11.25 -6.47
C VAL A 305 26.16 10.85 -7.34
N ILE A 306 26.37 10.13 -8.44
CA ILE A 306 25.29 9.63 -9.29
C ILE A 306 24.37 8.70 -8.50
N TYR A 307 24.93 7.75 -7.75
CA TYR A 307 24.13 6.85 -6.90
C TYR A 307 23.41 7.59 -5.78
N PHE A 308 24.05 8.59 -5.17
CA PHE A 308 23.40 9.47 -4.21
C PHE A 308 22.14 10.11 -4.81
N PHE A 309 22.24 10.69 -6.01
CA PHE A 309 21.08 11.28 -6.69
C PHE A 309 20.01 10.24 -6.99
N ILE A 310 20.39 9.10 -7.56
CA ILE A 310 19.43 8.07 -7.96
C ILE A 310 18.69 7.50 -6.74
N LEU A 311 19.42 7.14 -5.68
CA LEU A 311 18.86 6.49 -4.49
C LEU A 311 18.08 7.43 -3.57
N ASN A 312 18.36 8.74 -3.61
CA ASN A 312 17.71 9.71 -2.71
C ASN A 312 16.66 10.59 -3.41
N PHE A 313 16.83 10.98 -4.68
CA PHE A 313 15.92 11.92 -5.35
C PHE A 313 14.85 11.25 -6.20
N VAL A 314 15.16 10.12 -6.86
CA VAL A 314 14.24 9.52 -7.85
C VAL A 314 12.94 9.06 -7.20
N GLU A 315 12.99 8.39 -6.05
CA GLU A 315 11.78 7.92 -5.34
C GLU A 315 10.86 9.08 -4.91
N PRO A 316 11.32 10.11 -4.17
CA PRO A 316 10.49 11.28 -3.85
C PRO A 316 9.89 11.97 -5.09
N ILE A 317 10.66 12.18 -6.15
CA ILE A 317 10.20 12.86 -7.36
C ILE A 317 9.07 12.06 -8.02
N CYS A 318 9.26 10.75 -8.18
CA CYS A 318 8.25 9.88 -8.77
C CYS A 318 6.97 9.82 -7.92
N LEU A 319 7.09 9.73 -6.59
CA LEU A 319 5.95 9.78 -5.68
C LEU A 319 5.20 11.12 -5.79
N GLN A 320 5.91 12.23 -5.88
CA GLN A 320 5.31 13.56 -6.05
C GLN A 320 4.53 13.68 -7.36
N ILE A 321 5.09 13.18 -8.48
CA ILE A 321 4.41 13.18 -9.79
C ILE A 321 3.09 12.38 -9.72
N ALA A 322 3.13 11.16 -9.18
CA ALA A 322 1.92 10.35 -9.00
C ALA A 322 0.89 11.06 -8.11
N GLN A 323 1.35 11.64 -7.00
CA GLN A 323 0.50 12.37 -6.07
C GLN A 323 -0.17 13.57 -6.74
N PHE A 324 0.55 14.37 -7.53
CA PHE A 324 -0.05 15.50 -8.24
C PHE A 324 -1.10 15.06 -9.26
N ILE A 325 -0.85 13.99 -10.02
CA ILE A 325 -1.83 13.45 -10.98
C ILE A 325 -3.11 13.02 -10.26
N ILE A 326 -2.95 12.30 -9.15
CA ILE A 326 -4.05 11.86 -8.29
C ILE A 326 -4.86 13.05 -7.77
N VAL A 327 -4.20 14.04 -7.17
CA VAL A 327 -4.85 15.21 -6.57
C VAL A 327 -5.54 16.03 -7.66
N PHE A 328 -4.89 16.24 -8.80
CA PHE A 328 -5.46 16.93 -9.95
C PHE A 328 -6.75 16.23 -10.43
N ASN A 329 -6.72 14.90 -10.56
CA ASN A 329 -7.89 14.13 -10.98
C ASN A 329 -9.00 14.10 -9.92
N ALA A 330 -8.67 14.21 -8.64
CA ALA A 330 -9.65 14.29 -7.56
C ALA A 330 -10.32 15.68 -7.45
N VAL A 331 -9.59 16.76 -7.77
CA VAL A 331 -10.08 18.14 -7.67
C VAL A 331 -10.76 18.60 -8.95
N LYS A 332 -10.38 18.07 -10.12
CA LYS A 332 -10.92 18.48 -11.41
C LYS A 332 -12.45 18.33 -11.40
N PRO A 333 -13.21 19.44 -11.53
CA PRO A 333 -14.66 19.37 -11.51
C PRO A 333 -15.10 18.51 -12.70
N THR A 334 -15.82 17.43 -12.40
CA THR A 334 -16.51 16.65 -13.42
C THR A 334 -17.43 17.62 -14.16
N ARG A 335 -17.14 17.87 -15.43
CA ARG A 335 -17.74 18.94 -16.27
C ARG A 335 -19.27 18.88 -16.33
N ASN A 336 -19.87 17.77 -15.87
CA ASN A 336 -21.29 17.49 -15.87
C ASN A 336 -21.89 17.30 -14.46
N ALA A 337 -21.14 17.60 -13.38
CA ALA A 337 -21.70 17.72 -12.03
C ALA A 337 -22.50 19.03 -11.93
N ALA A 338 -23.55 19.13 -12.74
CA ALA A 338 -24.58 20.14 -12.57
C ALA A 338 -25.18 20.01 -11.16
N PRO A 339 -25.62 21.12 -10.54
CA PRO A 339 -26.07 21.16 -9.16
C PRO A 339 -27.40 20.40 -9.02
N PHE A 340 -27.33 19.09 -8.82
CA PHE A 340 -28.48 18.22 -8.58
C PHE A 340 -29.21 18.51 -7.25
N SER A 341 -28.69 19.44 -6.44
CA SER A 341 -29.25 19.76 -5.12
C SER A 341 -30.39 20.80 -5.13
N LYS A 342 -30.85 21.32 -6.27
CA LYS A 342 -31.83 22.44 -6.27
C LYS A 342 -33.16 22.28 -7.02
N LYS A 343 -33.52 21.14 -7.65
CA LYS A 343 -34.77 21.07 -8.43
C LYS A 343 -35.64 19.82 -8.27
N LEU A 344 -35.73 19.24 -7.08
CA LEU A 344 -36.80 18.26 -6.76
C LEU A 344 -37.73 18.66 -5.62
N SER A 345 -37.61 19.88 -5.10
CA SER A 345 -38.69 20.50 -4.34
C SER A 345 -39.56 21.32 -5.30
N LEU A 346 -40.87 21.16 -5.20
CA LEU A 346 -41.91 22.02 -5.80
C LEU A 346 -42.46 21.65 -7.19
N LYS A 347 -43.12 20.48 -7.27
CA LYS A 347 -44.47 20.43 -7.86
C LYS A 347 -45.25 19.20 -7.39
N ARG A 348 -45.50 19.10 -6.07
CA ARG A 348 -46.63 18.30 -5.60
C ARG A 348 -47.88 19.15 -5.79
N SER A 349 -48.61 18.82 -6.85
CA SER A 349 -49.90 19.36 -7.20
C SER A 349 -50.89 19.22 -6.04
N THR A 350 -51.30 20.35 -5.47
CA THR A 350 -52.64 20.48 -4.90
C THR A 350 -53.63 20.53 -6.06
N SER A 351 -54.04 19.35 -6.53
CA SER A 351 -55.25 19.17 -7.34
C SER A 351 -56.04 18.00 -6.76
N MET A 352 -56.58 18.20 -5.55
CA MET A 352 -57.83 17.53 -5.18
C MET A 352 -58.97 18.51 -5.45
N LYS A 353 -59.52 18.44 -6.66
CA LYS A 353 -60.95 18.70 -6.86
C LYS A 353 -61.68 17.50 -6.26
N SER A 354 -62.25 17.68 -5.07
CA SER A 354 -63.30 16.80 -4.55
C SER A 354 -64.59 17.61 -4.60
N HIS A 355 -65.48 17.18 -5.51
CA HIS A 355 -66.89 17.56 -5.48
C HIS A 355 -67.52 17.01 -4.19
N GLY A 356 -68.36 17.84 -3.58
CA GLY A 356 -68.81 17.71 -2.20
C GLY A 356 -69.89 16.68 -1.93
N ILE A 357 -70.22 16.58 -0.63
CA ILE A 357 -71.54 16.31 -0.05
C ILE A 357 -71.61 17.09 1.26
N GLN A 358 -72.73 17.78 1.44
CA GLN A 358 -73.11 18.60 2.58
C GLN A 358 -73.25 17.75 3.86
N THR A 359 -72.78 18.25 5.00
CA THR A 359 -73.54 18.15 6.25
C THR A 359 -73.12 19.23 7.23
N THR A 360 -74.12 20.05 7.58
CA THR A 360 -74.18 21.03 8.65
C THR A 360 -73.74 20.47 10.00
N THR A 361 -72.93 21.21 10.76
CA THR A 361 -73.10 21.35 12.22
C THR A 361 -72.42 22.65 12.69
N TYR A 362 -73.25 23.49 13.30
CA TYR A 362 -72.93 24.70 14.04
C TYR A 362 -72.08 24.39 15.28
N VAL A 363 -71.02 25.18 15.55
CA VAL A 363 -70.71 25.68 16.90
C VAL A 363 -70.13 27.10 16.77
N HIS A 364 -70.71 27.96 17.60
CA HIS A 364 -70.54 29.40 17.75
C HIS A 364 -69.36 29.76 18.68
N LEU A 365 -69.00 31.05 18.70
CA LEU A 365 -68.18 31.80 19.70
C LEU A 365 -66.65 31.67 19.57
N SER A 366 -65.82 32.70 19.72
CA SER A 366 -65.93 34.13 20.07
C SER A 366 -64.54 34.75 19.76
N GLU A 367 -64.45 35.73 18.88
CA GLU A 367 -64.24 37.16 19.18
C GLU A 367 -62.89 37.53 19.85
N LYS A 368 -61.96 38.13 19.06
CA LYS A 368 -61.40 39.49 19.25
C LYS A 368 -60.08 39.69 18.47
N SER A 369 -60.07 40.71 17.62
CA SER A 369 -58.88 41.41 17.10
C SER A 369 -58.56 42.62 18.02
N PRO A 370 -57.73 43.62 17.66
CA PRO A 370 -56.60 43.73 16.73
C PRO A 370 -55.36 44.44 17.39
N SER A 371 -54.22 44.58 16.69
CA SER A 371 -53.28 45.75 16.76
C SER A 371 -51.88 45.36 16.21
N LYS A 372 -51.49 45.80 14.99
CA LYS A 372 -50.55 46.90 14.64
C LYS A 372 -49.08 46.78 15.15
N LYS A 373 -48.15 46.56 14.19
CA LYS A 373 -46.82 47.22 13.88
C LYS A 373 -45.81 47.54 15.03
N PRO A 374 -44.52 47.88 14.75
CA PRO A 374 -43.57 47.50 13.69
C PRO A 374 -42.17 47.11 14.25
N ILE A 375 -41.23 46.90 13.32
CA ILE A 375 -39.75 46.70 13.38
C ILE A 375 -39.03 47.62 14.40
N PRO A 376 -37.86 47.20 14.93
CA PRO A 376 -36.66 48.01 14.69
C PRO A 376 -35.41 47.21 14.29
N GLU A 377 -34.62 47.87 13.43
CA GLU A 377 -33.20 47.64 13.15
C GLU A 377 -32.35 47.64 14.41
N MET A 378 -31.23 46.91 14.38
CA MET A 378 -30.08 47.22 15.24
C MET A 378 -28.79 47.11 14.41
N GLN A 379 -28.24 48.28 14.10
CA GLN A 379 -26.84 48.49 13.73
C GLN A 379 -26.01 48.70 15.00
N LEU A 380 -24.79 48.15 15.04
CA LEU A 380 -23.65 48.62 15.84
C LEU A 380 -22.39 48.03 15.16
N SER A 381 -21.61 48.76 14.36
CA SER A 381 -20.66 49.84 14.67
C SER A 381 -19.52 49.45 15.62
N SER A 382 -18.38 49.12 15.00
CA SER A 382 -16.97 49.42 15.34
C SER A 382 -16.52 49.54 16.79
N GLN A 383 -15.42 48.83 17.12
CA GLN A 383 -14.21 49.49 17.62
C GLN A 383 -12.97 48.60 17.51
N ALA A 384 -11.94 49.14 16.84
CA ALA A 384 -10.56 48.75 16.98
C ALA A 384 -9.98 49.48 18.21
N THR A 385 -9.09 48.82 18.96
CA THR A 385 -8.11 49.47 19.83
C THR A 385 -6.84 48.63 19.88
N ASN A 386 -5.74 49.37 19.79
CA ASN A 386 -4.34 48.97 19.80
C ASN A 386 -3.84 48.64 21.22
N ASN A 387 -2.68 47.96 21.27
CA ASN A 387 -1.62 48.06 22.30
C ASN A 387 -1.99 47.48 23.69
N ASP A 388 -1.13 46.83 24.47
CA ASP A 388 0.34 46.84 24.61
C ASP A 388 0.85 45.47 25.12
N ASP A 389 2.17 45.37 25.03
CA ASP A 389 3.11 44.42 25.64
C ASP A 389 2.73 43.81 27.00
N ASP A 390 3.06 42.52 27.21
CA ASP A 390 3.96 42.15 28.31
C ASP A 390 4.50 40.70 28.26
N GLN A 391 5.82 40.68 28.39
CA GLN A 391 6.81 39.70 28.86
C GLN A 391 6.47 38.23 29.23
N PHE A 392 7.45 37.39 28.85
CA PHE A 392 7.74 35.99 29.17
C PHE A 392 7.64 35.58 30.67
N PRO A 393 7.63 34.26 30.97
CA PRO A 393 8.92 33.66 31.32
C PRO A 393 9.23 32.32 30.63
N SER A 394 10.53 32.16 30.43
CA SER A 394 11.30 31.01 30.03
C SER A 394 11.17 29.82 30.99
N THR A 395 11.03 28.62 30.44
CA THR A 395 11.17 27.35 31.18
C THR A 395 12.60 26.81 31.04
N PRO A 396 13.30 26.49 32.13
CA PRO A 396 14.61 25.88 32.09
C PRO A 396 14.49 24.35 32.09
N PHE A 397 15.10 23.68 31.12
CA PHE A 397 15.38 22.23 31.21
C PHE A 397 16.89 22.02 31.24
N THR A 398 17.37 21.71 32.44
CA THR A 398 18.68 21.14 32.73
C THR A 398 18.66 19.62 32.48
N PRO A 399 19.74 19.02 31.95
CA PRO A 399 19.87 17.57 31.87
C PRO A 399 20.46 17.00 33.17
N TYR A 400 19.82 15.97 33.71
CA TYR A 400 20.41 15.11 34.74
C TYR A 400 21.47 14.19 34.10
N ILE A 401 22.72 14.43 34.49
CA ILE A 401 23.86 13.54 34.27
C ILE A 401 23.79 12.47 35.37
N THR A 402 23.61 11.20 35.00
CA THR A 402 23.90 10.07 35.89
C THR A 402 25.19 9.43 35.41
N GLY A 403 26.23 9.60 36.23
CA GLY A 403 27.53 8.98 36.03
C GLY A 403 27.47 7.50 36.40
N TYR A 404 27.93 6.66 35.48
CA TYR A 404 28.45 5.33 35.80
C TYR A 404 29.96 5.37 35.56
N GLN A 405 30.70 5.51 36.65
CA GLN A 405 32.06 4.97 36.76
C GLN A 405 31.94 3.45 36.75
N LEU A 406 32.63 2.77 35.84
CA LEU A 406 33.01 1.38 36.06
C LEU A 406 34.50 1.22 35.81
N GLU A 407 35.10 0.55 36.76
CA GLU A 407 36.51 0.45 37.04
C GLU A 407 37.33 -0.17 35.92
N ARG A 408 38.53 0.41 35.82
CA ARG A 408 39.73 -0.11 35.18
C ARG A 408 40.23 -1.30 36.01
N GLU A 409 40.26 -2.49 35.42
CA GLU A 409 41.05 -3.61 35.95
C GLU A 409 42.13 -4.03 34.93
N HIS A 410 43.33 -4.21 35.46
CA HIS A 410 44.58 -4.56 34.80
C HIS A 410 44.81 -6.08 34.86
N GLY A 411 45.55 -6.61 33.89
CA GLY A 411 46.17 -7.95 33.90
C GLY A 411 45.32 -9.00 33.15
N ASP A 412 45.84 -9.87 32.31
CA ASP A 412 47.21 -10.32 32.10
C ASP A 412 47.41 -10.83 30.67
N THR A 413 48.64 -10.61 30.21
CA THR A 413 49.26 -11.22 29.03
C THR A 413 49.33 -12.74 29.12
N LEU A 414 48.88 -13.46 28.08
CA LEU A 414 49.36 -14.80 27.75
C LEU A 414 49.49 -14.99 26.23
N PRO A 415 50.47 -15.80 25.77
CA PRO A 415 51.05 -15.69 24.45
C PRO A 415 50.33 -16.52 23.39
N PHE A 416 50.44 -16.04 22.14
CA PHE A 416 50.07 -16.72 20.92
C PHE A 416 50.77 -18.09 20.80
N GLY A 417 49.96 -19.15 20.72
CA GLY A 417 50.37 -20.47 20.25
C GLY A 417 49.93 -20.66 18.80
N ASN A 418 50.90 -20.85 17.92
CA ASN A 418 50.73 -21.32 16.54
C ASN A 418 49.92 -22.62 16.50
N VAL A 419 48.92 -22.69 15.62
CA VAL A 419 48.41 -23.98 15.12
C VAL A 419 48.19 -23.87 13.62
N GLU A 420 49.16 -24.44 12.91
CA GLU A 420 49.08 -24.89 11.52
C GLU A 420 47.92 -25.87 11.32
N GLU A 421 47.25 -25.71 10.18
CA GLU A 421 47.01 -26.77 9.20
C GLU A 421 46.46 -28.12 9.73
N PHE A 422 45.14 -28.30 9.68
CA PHE A 422 44.56 -29.64 9.58
C PHE A 422 43.37 -29.68 8.61
N ILE A 423 43.56 -30.46 7.55
CA ILE A 423 42.58 -30.96 6.58
C ILE A 423 41.60 -31.90 7.32
N PRO A 424 40.27 -31.83 7.11
CA PRO A 424 39.38 -32.89 7.56
C PRO A 424 39.14 -33.88 6.42
N ASP A 425 39.67 -35.09 6.59
CA ASP A 425 39.21 -36.28 5.89
C ASP A 425 38.27 -37.09 6.80
N GLU A 426 37.30 -37.71 6.15
CA GLU A 426 36.50 -38.85 6.56
C GLU A 426 35.44 -38.72 7.68
N ILE A 427 34.21 -38.87 7.20
CA ILE A 427 32.96 -39.20 7.90
C ILE A 427 33.04 -40.62 8.45
N PRO A 428 32.48 -40.86 9.66
CA PRO A 428 31.69 -42.07 9.84
C PRO A 428 30.30 -41.79 10.41
N THR A 429 29.33 -42.36 9.70
CA THR A 429 27.95 -42.63 10.12
C THR A 429 27.89 -43.49 11.38
N GLU A 430 27.16 -43.06 12.40
CA GLU A 430 26.50 -43.98 13.33
C GLU A 430 25.09 -43.52 13.71
N HIS A 431 24.20 -44.51 13.70
CA HIS A 431 22.83 -44.48 14.14
C HIS A 431 22.71 -44.26 15.65
N LEU A 432 21.80 -43.39 16.10
CA LEU A 432 21.16 -43.60 17.40
C LEU A 432 19.69 -43.16 17.39
N LYS A 433 18.81 -44.16 17.47
CA LYS A 433 17.41 -44.05 17.90
C LYS A 433 17.38 -43.85 19.41
N THR A 434 16.68 -42.81 19.89
CA THR A 434 15.95 -42.89 21.16
C THR A 434 14.71 -42.00 21.14
N HIS A 435 13.57 -42.65 21.38
CA HIS A 435 12.31 -42.02 21.78
C HIS A 435 12.48 -41.22 23.06
N HIS A 436 11.94 -40.00 23.12
CA HIS A 436 11.32 -39.50 24.34
C HIS A 436 10.14 -38.57 24.05
N ARG A 437 8.96 -39.11 24.36
CA ARG A 437 7.68 -38.44 24.54
C ARG A 437 7.76 -37.57 25.79
N ARG A 438 7.39 -36.29 25.70
CA ARG A 438 7.00 -35.49 26.86
C ARG A 438 5.84 -34.58 26.49
N ASP A 439 4.67 -35.01 26.93
CA ASP A 439 3.47 -34.21 27.10
C ASP A 439 3.74 -33.20 28.23
N SER A 440 3.47 -31.91 28.00
CA SER A 440 3.27 -30.95 29.08
C SER A 440 2.37 -29.81 28.62
N SER A 441 1.12 -29.95 29.03
CA SER A 441 0.07 -28.94 29.14
C SER A 441 0.41 -27.90 30.22
N VAL A 442 0.33 -26.62 29.86
CA VAL A 442 0.11 -25.46 30.75
C VAL A 442 -0.69 -24.49 29.89
N GLY A 443 -1.91 -24.03 30.21
CA GLY A 443 -2.45 -23.66 31.50
C GLY A 443 -2.69 -22.15 31.45
N ASP A 444 -3.94 -21.76 31.22
CA ASP A 444 -4.42 -20.39 31.06
C ASP A 444 -4.04 -19.45 32.22
N ALA A 445 -3.72 -18.20 31.89
CA ALA A 445 -4.00 -17.05 32.74
C ALA A 445 -4.16 -15.76 31.92
N SER A 446 -5.37 -15.24 31.98
CA SER A 446 -5.87 -13.96 31.49
C SER A 446 -5.23 -12.74 32.16
N ILE A 447 -4.95 -11.67 31.40
CA ILE A 447 -5.18 -10.28 31.85
C ILE A 447 -5.77 -9.47 30.69
N ALA A 448 -6.80 -8.72 31.03
CA ALA A 448 -7.72 -7.99 30.18
C ALA A 448 -7.31 -6.53 29.93
N SER A 449 -8.15 -5.86 29.13
CA SER A 449 -8.25 -4.42 28.84
C SER A 449 -7.40 -3.96 27.64
N THR A 450 -7.98 -3.55 26.52
CA THR A 450 -8.82 -2.34 26.42
C THR A 450 -10.05 -2.50 25.52
N THR A 451 -11.21 -2.24 26.12
CA THR A 451 -12.54 -2.01 25.53
C THR A 451 -12.61 -0.67 24.79
N TYR A 452 -12.92 -0.67 23.49
CA TYR A 452 -13.65 0.41 22.80
C TYR A 452 -14.29 -0.17 21.53
N PHE A 453 -15.53 0.24 21.22
CA PHE A 453 -16.43 -0.20 20.14
C PHE A 453 -17.42 -1.36 20.45
N SER A 454 -18.45 -1.04 21.24
CA SER A 454 -19.74 -1.73 21.21
C SER A 454 -20.87 -0.72 21.42
N ILE A 455 -21.38 -0.10 20.34
CA ILE A 455 -22.67 0.63 20.35
C ILE A 455 -23.52 0.43 19.06
N ILE A 456 -23.01 -0.08 17.92
CA ILE A 456 -23.83 -0.16 16.68
C ILE A 456 -24.27 -1.58 16.31
N GLN A 457 -24.80 -2.37 17.26
CA GLN A 457 -25.33 -3.70 16.93
C GLN A 457 -26.64 -4.11 17.65
N SER A 458 -27.39 -3.17 18.25
CA SER A 458 -28.65 -3.51 18.95
C SER A 458 -29.95 -3.09 18.23
N LEU A 459 -29.93 -2.63 16.98
CA LEU A 459 -31.14 -2.17 16.28
C LEU A 459 -31.62 -3.02 15.09
N HIS A 460 -31.01 -4.18 14.81
CA HIS A 460 -31.43 -5.02 13.67
C HIS A 460 -31.80 -6.49 13.96
N SER A 461 -31.90 -6.93 15.22
CA SER A 461 -32.24 -8.34 15.51
C SER A 461 -33.73 -8.64 15.75
N ARG A 462 -34.67 -7.73 15.44
CA ARG A 462 -36.08 -7.88 15.86
C ARG A 462 -37.10 -8.19 14.75
N ASN A 463 -36.70 -8.76 13.59
CA ASN A 463 -37.69 -9.02 12.53
C ASN A 463 -37.57 -10.31 11.70
N ASN A 464 -36.71 -11.28 12.04
CA ASN A 464 -36.53 -12.50 11.23
C ASN A 464 -36.72 -13.80 12.03
N SER A 465 -37.84 -13.95 12.74
CA SER A 465 -38.20 -15.23 13.37
C SER A 465 -39.68 -15.58 13.11
N LEU A 466 -40.03 -15.77 11.84
CA LEU A 466 -41.34 -16.32 11.45
C LEU A 466 -41.32 -16.75 9.98
N GLN A 467 -40.55 -17.80 9.64
CA GLN A 467 -40.81 -18.65 8.47
C GLN A 467 -39.84 -19.84 8.46
N SER A 468 -40.36 -21.00 8.02
CA SER A 468 -39.69 -22.29 7.76
C SER A 468 -39.66 -23.35 8.89
N PHE A 469 -40.86 -23.78 9.30
CA PHE A 469 -41.14 -25.20 9.52
C PHE A 469 -41.97 -25.71 8.32
N GLN A 470 -41.39 -26.62 7.52
CA GLN A 470 -41.93 -27.44 6.41
C GLN A 470 -40.79 -27.57 5.39
N SER A 471 -40.28 -28.73 4.95
CA SER A 471 -40.82 -30.07 4.90
C SER A 471 -39.66 -31.09 4.80
N LEU A 472 -39.84 -32.23 5.46
CA LEU A 472 -39.07 -33.46 5.30
C LEU A 472 -39.86 -34.37 4.36
N ASN A 473 -39.22 -34.88 3.30
CA ASN A 473 -39.29 -36.27 2.80
C ASN A 473 -39.06 -36.35 1.30
N SER A 474 -38.00 -37.06 0.88
CA SER A 474 -38.06 -38.02 -0.24
C SER A 474 -36.75 -38.81 -0.36
N LYS A 475 -36.80 -40.03 0.18
CA LYS A 475 -36.15 -41.29 -0.23
C LYS A 475 -35.60 -41.30 -1.68
N ARG A 476 -34.32 -41.66 -1.91
CA ARG A 476 -33.72 -43.01 -2.09
C ARG A 476 -34.05 -43.64 -3.46
N ILE A 477 -33.03 -43.97 -4.30
CA ILE A 477 -32.83 -45.24 -5.04
C ILE A 477 -31.57 -45.23 -5.96
N SER A 478 -30.84 -46.36 -5.90
CA SER A 478 -29.93 -47.00 -6.90
C SER A 478 -28.54 -46.39 -7.18
N LYS A 479 -27.39 -47.04 -6.87
CA LYS A 479 -26.75 -48.26 -7.46
C LYS A 479 -26.45 -48.08 -8.97
N ARG A 480 -25.31 -48.43 -9.58
CA ARG A 480 -24.04 -49.14 -9.26
C ARG A 480 -23.21 -49.18 -10.57
N LEU A 481 -21.88 -49.33 -10.48
CA LEU A 481 -20.94 -49.86 -11.53
C LEU A 481 -20.71 -48.99 -12.79
N SER A 482 -19.55 -48.93 -13.45
CA SER A 482 -18.31 -49.70 -13.44
C SER A 482 -17.17 -48.88 -14.07
N SER A 483 -15.95 -49.12 -13.59
CA SER A 483 -14.65 -48.86 -14.20
C SER A 483 -14.38 -49.69 -15.47
N GLN A 484 -13.58 -49.15 -16.41
CA GLN A 484 -12.49 -49.81 -17.18
C GLN A 484 -11.89 -48.75 -18.15
N LEU A 485 -10.63 -48.30 -18.02
CA LEU A 485 -9.32 -48.90 -18.37
C LEU A 485 -8.97 -48.90 -19.88
N LEU A 486 -7.95 -48.09 -20.18
CA LEU A 486 -6.86 -48.13 -21.19
C LEU A 486 -7.09 -48.68 -22.62
N ASN A 487 -6.67 -47.87 -23.61
CA ASN A 487 -5.61 -48.15 -24.62
C ASN A 487 -5.60 -47.00 -25.65
N SER A 488 -4.57 -46.15 -25.73
CA SER A 488 -3.27 -46.28 -26.40
C SER A 488 -3.29 -46.06 -27.93
N VAL A 489 -2.70 -44.91 -28.33
CA VAL A 489 -1.70 -44.72 -29.42
C VAL A 489 -2.20 -44.56 -30.88
N PRO A 490 -1.50 -43.76 -31.72
CA PRO A 490 -2.08 -42.87 -32.73
C PRO A 490 -1.70 -43.22 -34.19
N ALA A 491 -2.26 -42.45 -35.14
CA ALA A 491 -1.82 -42.28 -36.53
C ALA A 491 -2.30 -40.87 -36.98
N SER A 492 -1.46 -39.93 -37.43
CA SER A 492 -0.97 -39.75 -38.82
C SER A 492 -2.10 -39.94 -39.84
N GLU A 493 -2.33 -39.12 -40.87
CA GLU A 493 -1.63 -38.05 -41.55
C GLU A 493 -2.61 -37.55 -42.65
N VAL A 494 -2.33 -36.38 -43.22
CA VAL A 494 -2.55 -36.07 -44.66
C VAL A 494 -3.98 -35.72 -45.16
N ASP A 495 -4.05 -34.44 -45.54
CA ASP A 495 -4.62 -33.84 -46.75
C ASP A 495 -6.13 -33.79 -47.07
N SER A 496 -6.55 -32.52 -47.11
CA SER A 496 -7.04 -31.82 -48.31
C SER A 496 -8.53 -31.85 -48.69
N GLU A 497 -8.89 -30.67 -49.24
CA GLU A 497 -9.97 -30.38 -50.17
C GLU A 497 -11.43 -30.16 -49.70
N SER A 498 -11.82 -28.88 -49.86
CA SER A 498 -12.87 -28.42 -50.80
C SER A 498 -14.24 -29.10 -50.71
N GLY A 499 -15.25 -28.36 -50.22
CA GLY A 499 -16.62 -28.87 -50.20
C GLY A 499 -17.70 -27.85 -49.87
N ARG A 500 -17.85 -26.83 -50.74
CA ARG A 500 -18.96 -25.86 -50.75
C ARG A 500 -20.32 -26.54 -50.90
N ARG A 501 -21.16 -26.64 -49.86
CA ARG A 501 -22.61 -26.87 -50.02
C ARG A 501 -23.49 -26.10 -49.03
N ARG A 502 -24.28 -25.19 -49.60
CA ARG A 502 -25.50 -24.59 -49.04
C ARG A 502 -26.46 -25.69 -48.57
N SER A 503 -26.98 -25.55 -47.35
CA SER A 503 -28.25 -26.16 -46.96
C SER A 503 -29.07 -25.13 -46.18
N LYS A 504 -30.17 -24.70 -46.80
CA LYS A 504 -31.25 -23.93 -46.16
C LYS A 504 -31.97 -24.89 -45.22
N ARG A 505 -32.03 -24.58 -43.92
CA ARG A 505 -32.94 -25.24 -42.98
C ARG A 505 -33.77 -24.19 -42.26
N THR A 506 -35.02 -24.10 -42.69
CA THR A 506 -36.14 -23.47 -41.99
C THR A 506 -36.40 -24.21 -40.69
N SER A 507 -36.47 -23.48 -39.57
CA SER A 507 -37.00 -24.00 -38.31
C SER A 507 -37.90 -22.95 -37.66
N HIS A 508 -39.06 -23.42 -37.22
CA HIS A 508 -40.12 -22.67 -36.54
C HIS A 508 -39.64 -22.09 -35.20
N PRO A 509 -40.18 -20.94 -34.76
CA PRO A 509 -39.88 -20.38 -33.45
C PRO A 509 -40.71 -21.09 -32.36
N LEU A 510 -40.01 -21.69 -31.40
CA LEU A 510 -40.58 -22.10 -30.12
C LEU A 510 -40.67 -20.87 -29.20
N HIS A 511 -41.88 -20.57 -28.76
CA HIS A 511 -42.25 -19.56 -27.78
C HIS A 511 -41.54 -19.84 -26.44
N LEU A 512 -40.48 -19.09 -26.12
CA LEU A 512 -39.89 -19.09 -24.78
C LEU A 512 -40.51 -17.97 -23.93
N ARG A 513 -40.97 -18.35 -22.75
CA ARG A 513 -41.53 -17.51 -21.70
C ARG A 513 -40.61 -16.32 -21.37
N ASN A 514 -41.21 -15.13 -21.37
CA ASN A 514 -40.65 -13.92 -20.77
C ASN A 514 -40.55 -14.09 -19.25
N LEU A 515 -39.33 -14.29 -18.75
CA LEU A 515 -38.96 -13.97 -17.35
C LEU A 515 -38.54 -12.48 -17.31
N PRO A 516 -38.82 -11.75 -16.22
CA PRO A 516 -38.65 -10.31 -16.18
C PRO A 516 -37.16 -9.95 -16.13
N LYS A 517 -36.62 -9.52 -17.28
CA LYS A 517 -35.27 -8.97 -17.42
C LYS A 517 -35.02 -7.76 -16.49
N GLU A 518 -36.07 -7.08 -16.04
CA GLU A 518 -35.95 -5.84 -15.26
C GLU A 518 -35.43 -6.05 -13.83
N GLU A 519 -35.74 -7.16 -13.15
CA GLU A 519 -35.26 -7.38 -11.78
C GLU A 519 -33.76 -7.71 -11.72
N SER A 520 -33.27 -8.54 -12.66
CA SER A 520 -31.84 -8.84 -12.81
C SER A 520 -31.02 -7.58 -13.16
N LEU A 521 -31.60 -6.66 -13.94
CA LEU A 521 -30.98 -5.39 -14.30
C LEU A 521 -30.90 -4.40 -13.12
N ARG A 522 -31.90 -4.41 -12.23
CA ARG A 522 -31.94 -3.54 -11.05
C ARG A 522 -30.94 -3.97 -9.98
N GLU A 523 -30.80 -5.29 -9.78
CA GLU A 523 -29.85 -5.85 -8.83
C GLU A 523 -28.40 -5.62 -9.28
N SER A 524 -28.10 -5.84 -10.57
CA SER A 524 -26.78 -5.56 -11.13
C SER A 524 -26.42 -4.06 -11.14
N ALA A 525 -27.40 -3.16 -11.28
CA ALA A 525 -27.19 -1.72 -11.13
C ALA A 525 -26.86 -1.31 -9.69
N SER A 526 -27.49 -1.94 -8.68
CA SER A 526 -27.23 -1.66 -7.26
C SER A 526 -25.86 -2.16 -6.78
N ILE A 527 -25.43 -3.34 -7.25
CA ILE A 527 -24.09 -3.89 -6.99
C ILE A 527 -23.02 -2.99 -7.62
N LEU A 528 -23.28 -2.47 -8.83
CA LEU A 528 -22.37 -1.54 -9.50
C LEU A 528 -22.25 -0.19 -8.77
N GLU A 529 -23.32 0.32 -8.16
CA GLU A 529 -23.28 1.55 -7.36
C GLU A 529 -22.44 1.41 -6.09
N LEU A 530 -22.55 0.27 -5.40
CA LEU A 530 -21.72 -0.03 -4.24
C LEU A 530 -20.24 -0.16 -4.60
N ASN A 531 -19.96 -0.72 -5.79
CA ASN A 531 -18.61 -0.89 -6.30
C ASN A 531 -17.97 0.42 -6.78
N ILE A 532 -18.75 1.42 -7.22
CA ILE A 532 -18.20 2.71 -7.68
C ILE A 532 -17.87 3.66 -6.51
N GLN A 533 -18.64 3.63 -5.42
CA GLN A 533 -18.29 4.34 -4.17
C GLN A 533 -17.01 3.82 -3.50
N ILE A 534 -16.51 2.66 -3.93
CA ILE A 534 -15.24 2.11 -3.51
C ILE A 534 -14.06 2.82 -4.21
N TYR A 535 -14.26 3.32 -5.43
CA TYR A 535 -13.20 3.90 -6.28
C TYR A 535 -13.17 5.44 -6.33
N VAL A 536 -14.25 6.10 -5.91
CA VAL A 536 -14.35 7.56 -5.70
C VAL A 536 -14.35 7.82 -4.20
#